data_AF-A0AAW9YTS1-F1
#
_entry.id   AF-A0AAW9YTS1-F1
#
_cell.length_a   1.000
_cell.length_b   1.000
_cell.length_c   1.000
_cell.angle_alpha   90.00
_cell.angle_beta   90.00
_cell.angle_gamma   90.00
#
_symmetry.space_group_name_H-M   'P 1'
#
loop_
_entity.id
_entity.type
_entity.pdbx_description
1 polymer ?
#
loop_
_entity_poly.entity_id
_entity_poly.type
_entity_poly.pdbx_seq_one_letter_code
_entity_poly.pdbx_strand_id
1 'polypeptide(L)'
;DGSTETTTTDASGKYVFKGLENGDYTITFTTPDGYVPTQINIGDNRLDSNGVSTTATIHDNDNYTVDSGFYQPTTEPTPVPATYELGDYVWNDSNKDGIQNSNEHGIVGVTVTLTKPDGTTETTTTDASGKYVFKGLENGEYTVTFTTPQGYEPTQSHVGNHYLDSNGVSTKATINDGDNFTIDSGFYQPTIEPTPVPATYELGDYVWDDSNKDGIQNSNEHGIAGVTVTLTKPDGSTETTTTDASGKYVFKGLENGVYTVTFTTPNGYKPTQSHVGDHQLDSDGLTSKVMINNSDNFTVDSGFYQPTVTPTPVPATYELGDYVWNDTNKDGIQNSNEHGIAGVTITLTKPDGSTETTTTDASGKYVFKGLENGEYTVTFTTPNGYKPTHTHVGDHQLDSDGLTSKVMINNSDNFTVDSGFYQPTVTPKPTPEPTPEPTPEPTPKPTPEPTPEPTPEPTPEPTPEPTPEPTPEPTPEPTPEPTPEPTPEPTLEPTPEPTPEPTPEPTPEPTPAPTPEPTPESTPEPTPAPESTPKSSVVPNVTHTTSQAVSSEHKHTTTHKTTLPDTGHKDMNSGLIGTLLAGLGALFLFRRNKRTPKDLRK
;
A
#
# COMPACT_ATOMS: atom_id res chain seq x y z
N ASP A 1 -58.61 -107.15 41.25
CA ASP A 1 -58.33 -107.55 39.85
C ASP A 1 -57.25 -106.70 39.17
N GLY A 2 -56.90 -105.52 39.71
CA GLY A 2 -55.92 -104.62 39.09
C GLY A 2 -56.54 -103.72 38.01
N SER A 3 -57.86 -103.64 37.94
CA SER A 3 -58.55 -102.65 37.10
C SER A 3 -58.25 -101.24 37.60
N THR A 4 -58.25 -100.27 36.68
CA THR A 4 -58.15 -98.84 37.00
C THR A 4 -59.32 -98.13 36.36
N GLU A 5 -60.08 -97.40 37.18
CA GLU A 5 -61.12 -96.48 36.70
C GLU A 5 -60.59 -95.05 36.75
N THR A 6 -61.10 -94.19 35.87
CA THR A 6 -60.77 -92.76 35.84
C THR A 6 -62.05 -91.94 35.78
N THR A 7 -62.06 -90.84 36.53
CA THR A 7 -63.13 -89.84 36.51
C THR A 7 -62.49 -88.46 36.62
N THR A 8 -63.25 -87.42 36.27
CA THR A 8 -62.83 -86.02 36.43
C THR A 8 -63.68 -85.34 37.49
N THR A 9 -63.11 -84.40 38.22
CA THR A 9 -63.87 -83.53 39.11
C THR A 9 -64.87 -82.67 38.33
N ASP A 10 -66.00 -82.35 38.94
CA ASP A 10 -66.96 -81.38 38.40
C ASP A 10 -66.53 -79.93 38.67
N ALA A 11 -67.33 -78.97 38.21
CA ALA A 11 -67.06 -77.53 38.40
C ALA A 11 -67.10 -77.07 39.88
N SER A 12 -67.54 -77.93 40.81
CA SER A 12 -67.48 -77.72 42.27
C SER A 12 -66.32 -78.47 42.94
N GLY A 13 -65.47 -79.14 42.16
CA GLY A 13 -64.33 -79.92 42.66
C GLY A 13 -64.67 -81.34 43.10
N LYS A 14 -65.92 -81.80 42.93
CA LYS A 14 -66.38 -83.11 43.43
C LYS A 14 -66.14 -84.22 42.41
N TYR A 15 -65.84 -85.42 42.91
CA TYR A 15 -65.75 -86.64 42.12
C TYR A 15 -66.43 -87.80 42.87
N VAL A 16 -66.74 -88.89 42.16
CA VAL A 16 -67.27 -90.12 42.76
C VAL A 16 -67.02 -91.32 41.86
N PHE A 17 -66.59 -92.43 42.44
CA PHE A 17 -66.60 -93.76 41.83
C PHE A 17 -67.82 -94.53 42.36
N LYS A 18 -68.54 -95.27 41.52
CA LYS A 18 -69.83 -95.87 41.86
C LYS A 18 -69.85 -97.37 41.57
N GLY A 19 -70.52 -98.14 42.43
CA GLY A 19 -70.63 -99.59 42.24
C GLY A 19 -69.38 -100.37 42.64
N LEU A 20 -68.52 -99.79 43.48
CA LEU A 20 -67.38 -100.47 44.07
C LEU A 20 -67.84 -101.58 45.03
N GLU A 21 -67.16 -102.73 44.99
CA GLU A 21 -67.35 -103.80 45.97
C GLU A 21 -66.59 -103.48 47.28
N ASN A 22 -66.81 -104.28 48.34
CA ASN A 22 -66.02 -104.13 49.57
C ASN A 22 -64.55 -104.46 49.30
N GLY A 23 -63.64 -103.55 49.66
CA GLY A 23 -62.21 -103.70 49.41
C GLY A 23 -61.40 -102.42 49.64
N ASP A 24 -60.07 -102.53 49.49
CA ASP A 24 -59.13 -101.42 49.55
C ASP A 24 -58.79 -100.92 48.15
N TYR A 25 -58.93 -99.62 47.92
CA TYR A 25 -58.72 -98.94 46.65
C TYR A 25 -57.62 -97.89 46.79
N THR A 26 -56.74 -97.75 45.79
CA THR A 26 -55.80 -96.63 45.71
C THR A 26 -56.37 -95.55 44.80
N ILE A 27 -56.53 -94.33 45.33
CA ILE A 27 -57.00 -93.16 44.58
C ILE A 27 -55.80 -92.27 44.31
N THR A 28 -55.62 -91.87 43.04
CA THR A 28 -54.56 -90.95 42.60
C THR A 28 -55.15 -89.73 41.91
N PHE A 29 -54.64 -88.54 42.26
CA PHE A 29 -55.05 -87.26 41.66
C PHE A 29 -53.96 -86.74 40.73
N THR A 30 -54.36 -86.23 39.57
CA THR A 30 -53.44 -85.51 38.67
C THR A 30 -53.34 -84.06 39.10
N THR A 31 -52.14 -83.56 39.35
CA THR A 31 -51.90 -82.14 39.65
C THR A 31 -52.20 -81.29 38.40
N PRO A 32 -53.06 -80.25 38.48
CA PRO A 32 -53.30 -79.34 37.36
C PRO A 32 -52.06 -78.52 37.01
N ASP A 33 -51.89 -78.19 35.72
CA ASP A 33 -50.78 -77.34 35.26
C ASP A 33 -50.78 -75.97 35.95
N GLY A 34 -49.62 -75.54 36.44
CA GLY A 34 -49.44 -74.29 37.18
C GLY A 34 -49.86 -74.34 38.66
N TYR A 35 -50.38 -75.46 39.16
CA TYR A 35 -50.73 -75.65 40.57
C TYR A 35 -49.69 -76.53 41.30
N VAL A 36 -49.61 -76.34 42.61
CA VAL A 36 -48.79 -77.13 43.55
C VAL A 36 -49.73 -77.82 44.54
N PRO A 37 -49.55 -79.12 44.85
CA PRO A 37 -50.34 -79.78 45.89
C PRO A 37 -50.18 -79.10 47.26
N THR A 38 -51.27 -79.01 48.01
CA THR A 38 -51.20 -78.53 49.40
C THR A 38 -50.57 -79.58 50.32
N GLN A 39 -50.15 -79.15 51.52
CA GLN A 39 -49.66 -80.08 52.55
C GLN A 39 -50.75 -81.08 52.95
N ILE A 40 -50.35 -82.33 53.21
CA ILE A 40 -51.28 -83.41 53.56
C ILE A 40 -51.63 -83.40 55.05
N ASN A 41 -52.84 -83.86 55.38
CA ASN A 41 -53.34 -84.05 56.75
C ASN A 41 -53.26 -82.80 57.64
N ILE A 42 -53.51 -81.62 57.06
CA ILE A 42 -53.55 -80.33 57.77
C ILE A 42 -55.00 -79.86 57.91
N GLY A 43 -55.61 -80.10 59.07
CA GLY A 43 -56.95 -79.60 59.39
C GLY A 43 -57.86 -80.65 60.04
N ASP A 44 -59.14 -80.60 59.69
CA ASP A 44 -60.12 -81.65 59.99
C ASP A 44 -59.99 -82.75 58.92
N ASN A 45 -59.86 -84.01 59.34
CA ASN A 45 -59.75 -85.20 58.48
C ASN A 45 -60.91 -85.41 57.48
N ARG A 46 -61.97 -84.58 57.53
CA ARG A 46 -63.08 -84.56 56.56
C ARG A 46 -62.98 -83.43 55.52
N LEU A 47 -61.96 -82.59 55.60
CA LEU A 47 -61.76 -81.37 54.81
C LEU A 47 -60.29 -81.12 54.47
N ASP A 48 -59.38 -82.01 54.87
CA ASP A 48 -57.95 -81.90 54.60
C ASP A 48 -57.56 -82.52 53.26
N SER A 49 -56.31 -82.30 52.84
CA SER A 49 -55.75 -82.96 51.67
C SER A 49 -55.15 -84.29 52.10
N ASN A 50 -55.58 -85.40 51.51
CA ASN A 50 -54.92 -86.69 51.67
C ASN A 50 -53.76 -86.88 50.66
N GLY A 51 -53.48 -85.83 49.88
CA GLY A 51 -52.41 -85.78 48.89
C GLY A 51 -52.81 -86.36 47.54
N VAL A 52 -51.83 -86.39 46.63
CA VAL A 52 -52.05 -86.85 45.24
C VAL A 52 -52.16 -88.37 45.08
N SER A 53 -51.99 -89.15 46.16
CA SER A 53 -52.16 -90.60 46.17
C SER A 53 -52.46 -91.09 47.59
N THR A 54 -53.57 -91.79 47.80
CA THR A 54 -53.93 -92.39 49.09
C THR A 54 -54.75 -93.68 48.93
N THR A 55 -55.00 -94.40 50.02
CA THR A 55 -55.83 -95.62 50.05
C THR A 55 -57.17 -95.37 50.75
N ALA A 56 -58.26 -95.81 50.13
CA ALA A 56 -59.62 -95.77 50.66
C ALA A 56 -60.20 -97.18 50.79
N THR A 57 -60.76 -97.52 51.95
CA THR A 57 -61.49 -98.77 52.16
C THR A 57 -62.99 -98.54 51.97
N ILE A 58 -63.65 -99.44 51.24
CA ILE A 58 -65.10 -99.61 51.19
C ILE A 58 -65.46 -100.86 52.00
N HIS A 59 -66.30 -100.72 53.01
CA HIS A 59 -66.75 -101.84 53.85
C HIS A 59 -68.19 -101.61 54.34
N ASP A 60 -69.15 -102.19 53.63
CA ASP A 60 -70.60 -102.14 53.88
C ASP A 60 -71.23 -100.72 53.85
N ASN A 61 -70.44 -99.68 53.56
CA ASN A 61 -70.84 -98.27 53.46
C ASN A 61 -69.94 -97.51 52.47
N ASP A 62 -70.50 -96.46 51.86
CA ASP A 62 -69.76 -95.51 51.01
C ASP A 62 -68.67 -94.74 51.79
N ASN A 63 -67.59 -94.39 51.10
CA ASN A 63 -66.52 -93.54 51.64
C ASN A 63 -66.39 -92.24 50.81
N TYR A 64 -66.51 -91.10 51.49
CA TYR A 64 -66.44 -89.74 50.93
C TYR A 64 -65.44 -88.85 51.70
N THR A 65 -64.36 -89.42 52.24
CA THR A 65 -63.35 -88.67 53.02
C THR A 65 -61.98 -88.64 52.34
N VAL A 66 -61.95 -88.70 51.01
CA VAL A 66 -60.71 -88.61 50.23
C VAL A 66 -60.73 -87.39 49.34
N ASP A 67 -59.92 -86.41 49.69
CA ASP A 67 -59.84 -85.11 49.04
C ASP A 67 -58.38 -84.74 48.75
N SER A 68 -58.14 -83.86 47.77
CA SER A 68 -56.79 -83.40 47.42
C SER A 68 -56.80 -81.90 47.09
N GLY A 69 -56.06 -81.14 47.87
CA GLY A 69 -55.94 -79.69 47.72
C GLY A 69 -54.79 -79.27 46.80
N PHE A 70 -55.00 -78.18 46.06
CA PHE A 70 -54.02 -77.59 45.15
C PHE A 70 -54.08 -76.05 45.25
N TYR A 71 -52.94 -75.38 45.16
CA TYR A 71 -52.86 -73.91 45.12
C TYR A 71 -51.95 -73.43 43.98
N GLN A 72 -52.23 -72.24 43.46
CA GLN A 72 -51.38 -71.60 42.44
C GLN A 72 -50.43 -70.61 43.14
N PRO A 73 -49.10 -70.77 43.05
CA PRO A 73 -48.15 -69.81 43.62
C PRO A 73 -48.17 -68.50 42.83
N THR A 74 -48.17 -67.37 43.55
CA THR A 74 -48.02 -66.03 42.98
C THR A 74 -46.60 -65.53 43.19
N THR A 75 -45.99 -64.97 42.15
CA THR A 75 -44.73 -64.21 42.27
C THR A 75 -45.05 -62.78 42.67
N GLU A 76 -44.60 -62.34 43.84
CA GLU A 76 -44.64 -60.91 44.17
C GLU A 76 -43.71 -60.11 43.22
N PRO A 77 -44.09 -58.91 42.80
CA PRO A 77 -43.22 -58.04 42.02
C PRO A 77 -42.06 -57.53 42.87
N THR A 78 -40.84 -57.60 42.34
CA THR A 78 -39.67 -56.96 42.96
C THR A 78 -39.89 -55.45 43.06
N PRO A 79 -39.58 -54.80 44.21
CA PRO A 79 -39.65 -53.36 44.32
C PRO A 79 -38.60 -52.72 43.39
N VAL A 80 -39.06 -51.81 42.53
CA VAL A 80 -38.18 -50.94 41.74
C VAL A 80 -37.66 -49.83 42.66
N PRO A 81 -36.34 -49.56 42.73
CA PRO A 81 -35.82 -48.46 43.52
C PRO A 81 -36.37 -47.12 43.02
N ALA A 82 -36.58 -46.17 43.93
CA ALA A 82 -36.93 -44.81 43.56
C ALA A 82 -35.75 -44.12 42.88
N THR A 83 -36.03 -43.31 41.87
CA THR A 83 -35.03 -42.58 41.09
C THR A 83 -35.40 -41.11 40.96
N TYR A 84 -34.38 -40.26 40.93
CA TYR A 84 -34.48 -38.81 41.02
C TYR A 84 -33.77 -38.12 39.84
N GLU A 85 -33.91 -36.80 39.78
CA GLU A 85 -33.29 -35.93 38.79
C GLU A 85 -32.24 -34.99 39.42
N LEU A 86 -31.26 -34.57 38.60
CA LEU A 86 -30.20 -33.65 39.01
C LEU A 86 -29.90 -32.66 37.88
N GLY A 87 -29.88 -31.36 38.15
CA GLY A 87 -29.47 -30.36 37.17
C GLY A 87 -29.62 -28.91 37.63
N ASP A 88 -29.78 -28.02 36.65
CA ASP A 88 -30.59 -26.79 36.61
C ASP A 88 -30.04 -25.90 35.49
N TYR A 89 -29.05 -25.03 35.75
CA TYR A 89 -28.71 -23.91 34.85
C TYR A 89 -27.21 -23.65 34.61
N VAL A 90 -26.90 -23.13 33.43
CA VAL A 90 -25.58 -22.58 33.06
C VAL A 90 -25.78 -21.27 32.31
N TRP A 91 -25.11 -20.19 32.71
CA TRP A 91 -25.40 -18.83 32.21
C TRP A 91 -24.19 -17.97 31.90
N ASN A 92 -24.45 -16.96 31.07
CA ASN A 92 -23.53 -15.88 30.77
C ASN A 92 -23.62 -14.82 31.88
N ASP A 93 -22.81 -15.01 32.91
CA ASP A 93 -22.58 -14.02 33.96
C ASP A 93 -21.94 -12.80 33.31
N SER A 94 -22.73 -11.75 33.11
CA SER A 94 -22.35 -10.59 32.31
C SER A 94 -21.65 -9.51 33.14
N ASN A 95 -21.76 -9.57 34.47
CA ASN A 95 -21.19 -8.60 35.40
C ASN A 95 -19.98 -9.15 36.21
N LYS A 96 -19.74 -10.47 36.14
CA LYS A 96 -18.71 -11.26 36.80
C LYS A 96 -18.83 -11.33 38.34
N ASP A 97 -20.04 -11.25 38.88
CA ASP A 97 -20.32 -11.29 40.32
C ASP A 97 -20.57 -12.70 40.89
N GLY A 98 -20.85 -13.69 40.03
CA GLY A 98 -21.08 -15.09 40.39
C GLY A 98 -22.50 -15.46 40.80
N ILE A 99 -23.45 -14.51 40.72
CA ILE A 99 -24.86 -14.66 41.08
C ILE A 99 -25.71 -14.67 39.81
N GLN A 100 -26.57 -15.66 39.65
CA GLN A 100 -27.53 -15.72 38.54
C GLN A 100 -28.53 -14.56 38.65
N ASN A 101 -28.47 -13.62 37.71
CA ASN A 101 -29.38 -12.48 37.65
C ASN A 101 -30.52 -12.73 36.62
N SER A 102 -31.71 -12.15 36.83
CA SER A 102 -32.89 -12.36 35.95
C SER A 102 -32.75 -11.85 34.51
N ASN A 103 -31.73 -11.03 34.24
CA ASN A 103 -31.37 -10.48 32.93
C ASN A 103 -30.23 -11.26 32.25
N GLU A 104 -29.77 -12.36 32.84
CA GLU A 104 -28.64 -13.14 32.31
C GLU A 104 -29.13 -14.37 31.54
N HIS A 105 -28.57 -14.52 30.35
CA HIS A 105 -28.99 -15.54 29.41
C HIS A 105 -28.24 -16.85 29.65
N GLY A 106 -28.95 -17.97 29.53
CA GLY A 106 -28.34 -19.28 29.55
C GLY A 106 -27.36 -19.50 28.40
N ILE A 107 -26.33 -20.31 28.62
CA ILE A 107 -25.38 -20.70 27.57
C ILE A 107 -25.78 -22.07 27.03
N VAL A 108 -26.04 -22.13 25.72
CA VAL A 108 -26.39 -23.37 25.01
C VAL A 108 -25.16 -24.22 24.68
N GLY A 109 -25.32 -25.54 24.70
CA GLY A 109 -24.30 -26.48 24.24
C GLY A 109 -23.13 -26.70 25.20
N VAL A 110 -23.21 -26.27 26.45
CA VAL A 110 -22.19 -26.51 27.46
C VAL A 110 -22.23 -27.98 27.88
N THR A 111 -21.15 -28.70 27.65
CA THR A 111 -21.03 -30.11 28.05
C THR A 111 -20.93 -30.21 29.57
N VAL A 112 -21.89 -30.91 30.17
CA VAL A 112 -21.94 -31.24 31.59
C VAL A 112 -21.69 -32.74 31.76
N THR A 113 -20.79 -33.10 32.67
CA THR A 113 -20.42 -34.48 32.98
C THR A 113 -20.83 -34.82 34.41
N LEU A 114 -21.65 -35.86 34.57
CA LEU A 114 -21.98 -36.45 35.87
C LEU A 114 -21.06 -37.65 36.11
N THR A 115 -20.34 -37.67 37.23
CA THR A 115 -19.63 -38.84 37.74
C THR A 115 -20.46 -39.47 38.86
N LYS A 116 -20.78 -40.76 38.70
CA LYS A 116 -21.60 -41.55 39.63
C LYS A 116 -20.77 -42.07 40.82
N PRO A 117 -21.40 -42.52 41.92
CA PRO A 117 -20.69 -43.11 43.06
C PRO A 117 -19.76 -44.29 42.73
N ASP A 118 -20.03 -45.02 41.65
CA ASP A 118 -19.20 -46.15 41.18
C ASP A 118 -18.02 -45.73 40.28
N GLY A 119 -17.88 -44.43 40.00
CA GLY A 119 -16.85 -43.85 39.14
C GLY A 119 -17.18 -43.88 37.64
N THR A 120 -18.36 -44.40 37.23
CA THR A 120 -18.82 -44.26 35.85
C THR A 120 -19.29 -42.84 35.56
N THR A 121 -19.32 -42.45 34.28
CA THR A 121 -19.71 -41.10 33.85
C THR A 121 -20.84 -41.11 32.85
N GLU A 122 -21.67 -40.07 32.92
CA GLU A 122 -22.68 -39.70 31.92
C GLU A 122 -22.46 -38.25 31.50
N THR A 123 -22.86 -37.91 30.26
CA THR A 123 -22.74 -36.55 29.74
C THR A 123 -24.05 -36.07 29.14
N THR A 124 -24.29 -34.77 29.28
CA THR A 124 -25.38 -34.05 28.61
C THR A 124 -24.88 -32.69 28.15
N THR A 125 -25.69 -31.95 27.41
CA THR A 125 -25.39 -30.56 27.00
C THR A 125 -26.55 -29.66 27.38
N THR A 126 -26.24 -28.43 27.79
CA THR A 126 -27.27 -27.43 28.08
C THR A 126 -28.09 -27.06 26.85
N ASP A 127 -29.39 -26.83 27.05
CA ASP A 127 -30.33 -26.46 25.99
C ASP A 127 -30.25 -24.97 25.61
N ALA A 128 -31.13 -24.52 24.71
CA ALA A 128 -31.18 -23.13 24.25
C ALA A 128 -31.50 -22.09 25.36
N SER A 129 -32.02 -22.55 26.51
CA SER A 129 -32.23 -21.73 27.70
C SER A 129 -31.09 -21.83 28.71
N GLY A 130 -30.05 -22.64 28.46
CA GLY A 130 -28.98 -22.93 29.41
C GLY A 130 -29.28 -24.06 30.40
N LYS A 131 -30.41 -24.75 30.25
CA LYS A 131 -30.82 -25.80 31.20
C LYS A 131 -30.23 -27.16 30.88
N TYR A 132 -29.94 -27.94 31.92
CA TYR A 132 -29.52 -29.34 31.79
C TYR A 132 -30.13 -30.21 32.88
N VAL A 133 -30.27 -31.52 32.62
CA VAL A 133 -30.77 -32.49 33.60
C VAL A 133 -30.25 -33.90 33.34
N PHE A 134 -29.90 -34.60 34.41
CA PHE A 134 -29.70 -36.05 34.48
C PHE A 134 -30.92 -36.68 35.18
N LYS A 135 -31.34 -37.86 34.73
CA LYS A 135 -32.57 -38.52 35.19
C LYS A 135 -32.32 -39.98 35.53
N GLY A 136 -33.15 -40.57 36.39
CA GLY A 136 -33.04 -42.00 36.72
C GLY A 136 -31.94 -42.30 37.74
N LEU A 137 -31.58 -41.33 38.57
CA LEU A 137 -30.46 -41.43 39.52
C LEU A 137 -30.92 -41.97 40.88
N GLU A 138 -30.19 -42.93 41.44
CA GLU A 138 -30.43 -43.43 42.80
C GLU A 138 -29.85 -42.47 43.87
N ASN A 139 -30.21 -42.65 45.14
CA ASN A 139 -29.61 -41.91 46.25
C ASN A 139 -28.09 -42.11 46.30
N GLY A 140 -27.32 -41.02 46.42
CA GLY A 140 -25.87 -41.07 46.39
C GLY A 140 -25.18 -39.71 46.32
N GLU A 141 -23.85 -39.74 46.40
CA GLU A 141 -22.98 -38.58 46.16
C GLU A 141 -22.42 -38.66 44.74
N TYR A 142 -22.72 -37.65 43.94
CA TYR A 142 -22.29 -37.48 42.56
C TYR A 142 -21.30 -36.32 42.46
N THR A 143 -20.50 -36.28 41.39
CA THR A 143 -19.68 -35.11 41.04
C THR A 143 -20.10 -34.59 39.68
N VAL A 144 -20.46 -33.31 39.59
CA VAL A 144 -20.80 -32.64 38.34
C VAL A 144 -19.62 -31.79 37.89
N THR A 145 -19.27 -31.86 36.61
CA THR A 145 -18.18 -31.10 36.00
C THR A 145 -18.67 -30.43 34.71
N PHE A 146 -18.45 -29.12 34.60
CA PHE A 146 -18.83 -28.29 33.45
C PHE A 146 -17.61 -28.01 32.57
N THR A 147 -17.76 -28.13 31.26
CA THR A 147 -16.71 -27.71 30.31
C THR A 147 -16.79 -26.20 30.08
N THR A 148 -15.71 -25.45 30.33
CA THR A 148 -15.67 -24.01 30.06
C THR A 148 -15.93 -23.73 28.57
N PRO A 149 -16.94 -22.92 28.20
CA PRO A 149 -17.22 -22.60 26.81
C PRO A 149 -16.09 -21.81 26.14
N GLN A 150 -15.94 -21.94 24.82
CA GLN A 150 -14.86 -21.25 24.10
C GLN A 150 -15.03 -19.72 24.16
N GLY A 151 -13.99 -19.02 24.60
CA GLY A 151 -14.00 -17.56 24.76
C GLY A 151 -14.62 -17.06 26.07
N TYR A 152 -15.01 -17.97 26.97
CA TYR A 152 -15.51 -17.64 28.30
C TYR A 152 -14.48 -17.98 29.38
N GLU A 153 -14.64 -17.34 30.54
CA GLU A 153 -13.94 -17.64 31.80
C GLU A 153 -14.96 -18.09 32.84
N PRO A 154 -14.65 -19.05 33.75
CA PRO A 154 -15.50 -19.32 34.91
C PRO A 154 -15.64 -18.08 35.79
N THR A 155 -16.85 -17.83 36.30
CA THR A 155 -17.07 -16.76 37.28
C THR A 155 -16.70 -17.18 38.71
N GLN A 156 -16.91 -16.28 39.68
CA GLN A 156 -16.74 -16.58 41.10
C GLN A 156 -17.76 -17.63 41.56
N SER A 157 -17.30 -18.65 42.28
CA SER A 157 -18.17 -19.71 42.79
C SER A 157 -18.59 -19.49 44.25
N HIS A 158 -19.76 -20.00 44.63
CA HIS A 158 -20.29 -20.02 46.00
C HIS A 158 -20.50 -18.62 46.59
N VAL A 159 -21.08 -17.72 45.78
CA VAL A 159 -21.32 -16.31 46.11
C VAL A 159 -22.83 -16.05 46.23
N GLY A 160 -23.30 -15.72 47.43
CA GLY A 160 -24.69 -15.29 47.63
C GLY A 160 -25.63 -16.43 48.06
N ASN A 161 -26.68 -16.68 47.28
CA ASN A 161 -27.73 -17.66 47.58
C ASN A 161 -27.46 -18.95 46.79
N HIS A 162 -27.37 -20.10 47.47
CA HIS A 162 -27.04 -21.40 46.86
C HIS A 162 -28.04 -21.96 45.83
N TYR A 163 -29.16 -21.26 45.59
CA TYR A 163 -30.10 -21.56 44.50
C TYR A 163 -29.91 -20.63 43.28
N LEU A 164 -28.98 -19.69 43.35
CA LEU A 164 -28.73 -18.64 42.36
C LEU A 164 -27.22 -18.31 42.30
N ASP A 165 -26.34 -19.22 42.71
CA ASP A 165 -24.90 -19.02 42.70
C ASP A 165 -24.19 -20.03 41.80
N SER A 166 -23.00 -19.69 41.31
CA SER A 166 -22.19 -20.64 40.55
C SER A 166 -21.54 -21.62 41.53
N ASN A 167 -21.71 -22.93 41.36
CA ASN A 167 -20.91 -23.90 42.11
C ASN A 167 -19.52 -24.13 41.46
N GLY A 168 -19.20 -23.36 40.42
CA GLY A 168 -17.96 -23.44 39.66
C GLY A 168 -17.95 -24.57 38.63
N VAL A 169 -16.77 -24.85 38.08
CA VAL A 169 -16.59 -25.84 37.00
C VAL A 169 -16.62 -27.30 37.47
N SER A 170 -16.53 -27.57 38.77
CA SER A 170 -16.71 -28.92 39.31
C SER A 170 -17.16 -28.88 40.77
N THR A 171 -18.25 -29.57 41.08
CA THR A 171 -18.80 -29.63 42.44
C THR A 171 -19.34 -31.02 42.78
N LYS A 172 -19.59 -31.28 44.06
CA LYS A 172 -20.28 -32.47 44.55
C LYS A 172 -21.76 -32.18 44.74
N ALA A 173 -22.60 -33.14 44.37
CA ALA A 173 -24.05 -33.06 44.47
C ALA A 173 -24.58 -34.32 45.16
N THR A 174 -25.49 -34.16 46.12
CA THR A 174 -26.09 -35.29 46.85
C THR A 174 -27.55 -35.44 46.46
N ILE A 175 -27.95 -36.67 46.13
CA ILE A 175 -29.35 -37.07 45.98
C ILE A 175 -29.74 -37.88 47.22
N ASN A 176 -30.79 -37.45 47.91
CA ASN A 176 -31.31 -38.10 49.10
C ASN A 176 -32.83 -37.91 49.20
N ASP A 177 -33.56 -38.88 48.64
CA ASP A 177 -35.02 -38.96 48.60
C ASP A 177 -35.72 -37.76 47.94
N GLY A 178 -35.04 -37.09 47.00
CA GLY A 178 -35.58 -35.97 46.22
C GLY A 178 -34.61 -35.48 45.14
N ASP A 179 -35.17 -34.77 44.16
CA ASP A 179 -34.41 -34.17 43.05
C ASP A 179 -33.49 -33.04 43.55
N ASN A 180 -32.38 -32.83 42.85
CA ASN A 180 -31.40 -31.78 43.18
C ASN A 180 -31.23 -30.80 42.02
N PHE A 181 -31.91 -29.65 42.13
CA PHE A 181 -31.84 -28.52 41.20
C PHE A 181 -31.15 -27.31 41.85
N THR A 182 -29.92 -27.50 42.31
CA THR A 182 -29.07 -26.44 42.90
C THR A 182 -27.61 -26.54 42.39
N ILE A 183 -27.42 -27.12 41.19
CA ILE A 183 -26.09 -27.42 40.65
C ILE A 183 -25.89 -26.62 39.36
N ASP A 184 -25.23 -25.49 39.51
CA ASP A 184 -25.30 -24.37 38.60
C ASP A 184 -23.89 -23.85 38.26
N SER A 185 -23.71 -23.28 37.06
CA SER A 185 -22.39 -22.78 36.63
C SER A 185 -22.46 -21.49 35.81
N GLY A 186 -21.89 -20.41 36.35
CA GLY A 186 -21.78 -19.12 35.67
C GLY A 186 -20.46 -18.98 34.90
N PHE A 187 -20.52 -18.39 33.71
CA PHE A 187 -19.35 -18.10 32.88
C PHE A 187 -19.43 -16.67 32.34
N TYR A 188 -18.32 -15.93 32.42
CA TYR A 188 -18.19 -14.56 31.92
C TYR A 188 -17.46 -14.53 30.58
N GLN A 189 -17.98 -13.81 29.59
CA GLN A 189 -17.27 -13.56 28.32
C GLN A 189 -16.52 -12.22 28.36
N PRO A 190 -15.17 -12.21 28.31
CA PRO A 190 -14.41 -10.96 28.27
C PRO A 190 -14.70 -10.19 26.97
N THR A 191 -15.16 -8.95 27.11
CA THR A 191 -15.20 -8.01 25.98
C THR A 191 -13.79 -7.57 25.64
N ILE A 192 -13.28 -8.00 24.49
CA ILE A 192 -12.05 -7.44 23.92
C ILE A 192 -12.40 -6.04 23.40
N GLU A 193 -12.03 -4.99 24.15
CA GLU A 193 -12.13 -3.64 23.61
C GLU A 193 -11.27 -3.54 22.34
N PRO A 194 -11.82 -2.98 21.24
CA PRO A 194 -11.03 -2.80 20.03
C PRO A 194 -9.89 -1.82 20.33
N THR A 195 -8.65 -2.29 20.16
CA THR A 195 -7.47 -1.43 20.32
C THR A 195 -7.64 -0.20 19.41
N PRO A 196 -7.58 1.03 19.94
CA PRO A 196 -7.80 2.21 19.13
C PRO A 196 -6.71 2.30 18.06
N VAL A 197 -7.09 2.19 16.80
CA VAL A 197 -6.19 2.41 15.66
C VAL A 197 -5.79 3.89 15.70
N PRO A 198 -4.49 4.23 15.72
CA PRO A 198 -4.07 5.63 15.71
C PRO A 198 -4.56 6.32 14.44
N ALA A 199 -5.03 7.55 14.58
CA ALA A 199 -5.39 8.38 13.44
C ALA A 199 -4.13 8.66 12.60
N THR A 200 -4.27 8.54 11.28
CA THR A 200 -3.19 8.75 10.32
C THR A 200 -3.57 9.81 9.28
N TYR A 201 -2.55 10.43 8.69
CA TYR A 201 -2.64 11.63 7.88
C TYR A 201 -1.79 11.51 6.61
N GLU A 202 -1.97 12.45 5.70
CA GLU A 202 -1.22 12.59 4.46
C GLU A 202 -0.25 13.79 4.49
N LEU A 203 0.82 13.69 3.70
CA LEU A 203 1.84 14.73 3.56
C LEU A 203 2.30 14.80 2.10
N GLY A 204 2.29 15.98 1.49
CA GLY A 204 2.72 16.14 0.10
C GLY A 204 2.64 17.57 -0.43
N ASP A 205 2.66 17.69 -1.75
CA ASP A 205 1.89 18.59 -2.62
C ASP A 205 2.61 18.67 -3.98
N TYR A 206 3.56 19.59 -4.21
CA TYR A 206 3.99 19.97 -5.56
C TYR A 206 5.51 20.18 -5.76
N VAL A 207 5.98 19.91 -6.99
CA VAL A 207 7.32 20.20 -7.48
C VAL A 207 7.24 20.73 -8.90
N TRP A 208 7.87 21.86 -9.21
CA TRP A 208 7.61 22.60 -10.46
C TRP A 208 8.83 23.22 -11.16
N ASP A 209 8.64 23.50 -12.45
CA ASP A 209 9.54 24.25 -13.31
C ASP A 209 9.32 25.75 -13.11
N ASP A 210 10.10 26.34 -12.21
CA ASP A 210 10.22 27.79 -12.02
C ASP A 210 11.02 28.38 -13.19
N SER A 211 10.35 28.48 -14.34
CA SER A 211 10.95 29.01 -15.57
C SER A 211 11.37 30.48 -15.44
N ASN A 212 10.80 31.21 -14.47
CA ASN A 212 11.01 32.65 -14.29
C ASN A 212 12.15 32.98 -13.28
N LYS A 213 12.41 32.07 -12.33
CA LYS A 213 13.47 32.07 -11.29
C LYS A 213 13.18 32.95 -10.07
N ASP A 214 11.91 33.29 -9.81
CA ASP A 214 11.49 34.06 -8.64
C ASP A 214 11.24 33.22 -7.39
N GLY A 215 11.11 31.89 -7.53
CA GLY A 215 10.89 30.93 -6.46
C GLY A 215 9.45 30.85 -5.93
N ILE A 216 8.51 31.45 -6.65
CA ILE A 216 7.08 31.48 -6.32
C ILE A 216 6.35 30.59 -7.34
N GLN A 217 5.52 29.66 -6.88
CA GLN A 217 4.69 28.82 -7.73
C GLN A 217 3.66 29.67 -8.50
N ASN A 218 3.83 29.77 -9.82
CA ASN A 218 2.91 30.50 -10.68
C ASN A 218 1.92 29.56 -11.39
N SER A 219 0.69 30.03 -11.66
CA SER A 219 -0.36 29.23 -12.34
C SER A 219 -0.04 28.76 -13.76
N ASN A 220 1.01 29.30 -14.37
CA ASN A 220 1.52 28.95 -15.70
C ASN A 220 2.79 28.10 -15.65
N GLU A 221 3.21 27.64 -14.47
CA GLU A 221 4.40 26.81 -14.29
C GLU A 221 4.01 25.34 -14.16
N HIS A 222 4.73 24.50 -14.90
CA HIS A 222 4.40 23.09 -15.04
C HIS A 222 5.09 22.27 -13.95
N GLY A 223 4.39 21.26 -13.43
CA GLY A 223 4.98 20.30 -12.50
C GLY A 223 6.09 19.47 -13.16
N ILE A 224 7.10 19.09 -12.37
CA ILE A 224 8.19 18.23 -12.83
C ILE A 224 7.92 16.80 -12.37
N ALA A 225 7.81 15.87 -13.33
CA ALA A 225 7.59 14.46 -13.07
C ALA A 225 8.89 13.71 -12.71
N GLY A 226 8.76 12.62 -11.95
CA GLY A 226 9.86 11.70 -11.63
C GLY A 226 10.88 12.22 -10.62
N VAL A 227 10.63 13.35 -9.97
CA VAL A 227 11.49 13.89 -8.91
C VAL A 227 11.38 13.00 -7.69
N THR A 228 12.50 12.46 -7.21
CA THR A 228 12.50 11.59 -6.02
C THR A 228 12.37 12.46 -4.77
N VAL A 229 11.36 12.14 -3.95
CA VAL A 229 11.10 12.77 -2.66
C VAL A 229 11.32 11.74 -1.57
N THR A 230 12.16 12.08 -0.58
CA THR A 230 12.47 11.23 0.57
C THR A 230 11.85 11.83 1.83
N LEU A 231 11.03 11.05 2.53
CA LEU A 231 10.49 11.37 3.85
C LEU A 231 11.31 10.65 4.92
N THR A 232 11.95 11.40 5.82
CA THR A 232 12.52 10.88 7.06
C THR A 232 11.50 11.01 8.18
N LYS A 233 11.15 9.88 8.79
CA LYS A 233 10.16 9.76 9.88
C LYS A 233 10.77 10.13 11.24
N PRO A 234 9.96 10.39 12.29
CA PRO A 234 10.46 10.77 13.61
C PRO A 234 11.43 9.78 14.26
N ASP A 235 11.34 8.50 13.91
CA ASP A 235 12.24 7.42 14.37
C ASP A 235 13.57 7.33 13.59
N GLY A 236 13.74 8.16 12.55
CA GLY A 236 14.90 8.16 11.66
C GLY A 236 14.82 7.17 10.49
N SER A 237 13.75 6.39 10.37
CA SER A 237 13.49 5.58 9.17
C SER A 237 13.14 6.47 7.98
N THR A 238 13.29 5.95 6.75
CA THR A 238 13.05 6.70 5.52
C THR A 238 12.07 5.98 4.60
N GLU A 239 11.32 6.77 3.85
CA GLU A 239 10.40 6.32 2.80
C GLU A 239 10.60 7.21 1.56
N THR A 240 10.39 6.68 0.36
CA THR A 240 10.62 7.41 -0.89
C THR A 240 9.44 7.29 -1.83
N THR A 241 9.07 8.39 -2.47
CA THR A 241 8.12 8.44 -3.58
C THR A 241 8.70 9.26 -4.74
N THR A 242 8.01 9.29 -5.87
CA THR A 242 8.35 10.14 -7.02
C THR A 242 7.17 11.00 -7.42
N THR A 243 7.43 12.23 -7.86
CA THR A 243 6.38 13.12 -8.36
C THR A 243 5.73 12.56 -9.63
N ASP A 244 4.41 12.75 -9.76
CA ASP A 244 3.63 12.30 -10.91
C ASP A 244 3.77 13.22 -12.13
N ALA A 245 3.04 12.92 -13.22
CA ALA A 245 3.05 13.70 -14.45
C ALA A 245 2.59 15.17 -14.28
N SER A 246 1.91 15.49 -13.18
CA SER A 246 1.52 16.85 -12.79
C SER A 246 2.48 17.50 -11.79
N GLY A 247 3.58 16.83 -11.40
CA GLY A 247 4.51 17.31 -10.38
C GLY A 247 4.08 17.01 -8.95
N LYS A 248 2.98 16.27 -8.74
CA LYS A 248 2.44 16.03 -7.39
C LYS A 248 3.06 14.83 -6.72
N TYR A 249 3.22 14.89 -5.39
CA TYR A 249 3.66 13.76 -4.58
C TYR A 249 2.86 13.66 -3.28
N VAL A 250 2.75 12.46 -2.71
CA VAL A 250 2.09 12.24 -1.42
C VAL A 250 2.66 11.02 -0.68
N PHE A 251 2.78 11.15 0.64
CA PHE A 251 2.97 10.07 1.60
C PHE A 251 1.67 9.92 2.41
N LYS A 252 1.28 8.68 2.74
CA LYS A 252 0.01 8.36 3.40
C LYS A 252 0.23 7.51 4.64
N GLY A 253 -0.76 7.46 5.54
CA GLY A 253 -0.70 6.59 6.71
C GLY A 253 0.27 7.07 7.79
N LEU A 254 0.54 8.39 7.86
CA LEU A 254 1.51 8.98 8.77
C LEU A 254 0.87 9.34 10.12
N GLU A 255 1.50 8.98 11.23
CA GLU A 255 1.08 9.41 12.56
C GLU A 255 1.52 10.86 12.86
N ASN A 256 0.98 11.45 13.94
CA ASN A 256 1.42 12.76 14.43
C ASN A 256 2.93 12.75 14.75
N GLY A 257 3.67 13.73 14.24
CA GLY A 257 5.12 13.75 14.39
C GLY A 257 5.82 14.87 13.62
N VAL A 258 7.14 14.97 13.82
CA VAL A 258 8.01 15.87 13.06
C VAL A 258 8.77 15.06 12.02
N TYR A 259 8.51 15.35 10.75
CA TYR A 259 9.10 14.69 9.60
C TYR A 259 10.11 15.62 8.92
N THR A 260 11.01 15.05 8.12
CA THR A 260 11.89 15.83 7.22
C THR A 260 11.69 15.35 5.79
N VAL A 261 11.29 16.24 4.89
CA VAL A 261 11.19 15.99 3.45
C VAL A 261 12.51 16.37 2.79
N THR A 262 12.95 15.63 1.78
CA THR A 262 14.16 15.93 1.00
C THR A 262 13.91 15.63 -0.48
N PHE A 263 14.17 16.61 -1.34
CA PHE A 263 13.99 16.50 -2.79
C PHE A 263 15.33 16.25 -3.48
N THR A 264 15.36 15.37 -4.48
CA THR A 264 16.52 15.25 -5.40
C THR A 264 16.45 16.31 -6.49
N THR A 265 17.54 17.03 -6.76
CA THR A 265 17.60 17.93 -7.93
C THR A 265 17.45 17.15 -9.24
N PRO A 266 16.46 17.45 -10.10
CA PRO A 266 16.28 16.79 -11.39
C PRO A 266 17.47 17.03 -12.34
N ASN A 267 17.74 16.09 -13.25
CA ASN A 267 18.85 16.24 -14.19
C ASN A 267 18.63 17.43 -15.14
N GLY A 268 19.67 18.26 -15.31
CA GLY A 268 19.58 19.50 -16.11
C GLY A 268 18.98 20.70 -15.36
N TYR A 269 18.42 20.51 -14.17
CA TYR A 269 17.82 21.57 -13.36
C TYR A 269 18.76 22.10 -12.27
N LYS A 270 18.39 23.25 -11.70
CA LYS A 270 18.93 23.80 -10.45
C LYS A 270 17.77 24.14 -9.51
N PRO A 271 17.91 23.98 -8.18
CA PRO A 271 16.91 24.46 -7.24
C PRO A 271 16.79 25.97 -7.36
N THR A 272 15.56 26.48 -7.24
CA THR A 272 15.29 27.92 -7.23
C THR A 272 15.51 28.54 -5.85
N GLN A 273 15.16 29.82 -5.70
CA GLN A 273 15.14 30.52 -4.42
C GLN A 273 14.04 29.93 -3.51
N SER A 274 14.31 29.81 -2.21
CA SER A 274 13.34 29.29 -1.24
C SER A 274 12.90 30.37 -0.25
N HIS A 275 11.67 30.23 0.29
CA HIS A 275 11.09 31.13 1.29
C HIS A 275 11.04 32.61 0.82
N VAL A 276 10.53 32.85 -0.39
CA VAL A 276 10.54 34.13 -1.11
C VAL A 276 9.14 34.72 -1.37
N GLY A 277 8.06 34.05 -0.94
CA GLY A 277 6.68 34.43 -1.22
C GLY A 277 5.69 34.14 -0.09
N ASP A 278 4.51 33.66 -0.48
CA ASP A 278 3.53 33.05 0.43
C ASP A 278 3.93 31.59 0.63
N HIS A 279 3.92 31.09 1.86
CA HIS A 279 4.33 29.73 2.22
C HIS A 279 3.45 28.64 1.56
N GLN A 280 2.27 29.00 1.03
CA GLN A 280 1.43 28.08 0.25
C GLN A 280 1.77 28.04 -1.25
N LEU A 281 2.68 28.90 -1.72
CA LEU A 281 2.98 29.15 -3.13
C LEU A 281 4.46 29.49 -3.34
N ASP A 282 5.36 29.05 -2.46
CA ASP A 282 6.80 29.25 -2.62
C ASP A 282 7.60 27.97 -2.30
N SER A 283 8.87 27.96 -2.68
CA SER A 283 9.71 26.77 -2.52
C SER A 283 10.23 26.70 -1.08
N ASP A 284 10.05 25.58 -0.38
CA ASP A 284 10.77 25.33 0.88
C ASP A 284 12.25 24.94 0.63
N GLY A 285 12.60 24.66 -0.64
CA GLY A 285 13.92 24.25 -1.08
C GLY A 285 14.11 22.73 -1.07
N LEU A 286 15.36 22.28 -0.91
CA LEU A 286 15.72 20.86 -1.04
C LEU A 286 15.48 20.02 0.21
N THR A 287 15.31 20.62 1.39
CA THR A 287 15.20 19.89 2.66
C THR A 287 14.43 20.70 3.70
N SER A 288 13.30 20.17 4.13
CA SER A 288 12.28 20.92 4.88
C SER A 288 11.77 20.08 6.06
N LYS A 289 11.55 20.71 7.21
CA LYS A 289 10.99 20.05 8.40
C LYS A 289 9.53 20.46 8.58
N VAL A 290 8.67 19.46 8.74
CA VAL A 290 7.22 19.64 8.79
C VAL A 290 6.62 18.86 9.95
N MET A 291 5.55 19.39 10.54
CA MET A 291 4.84 18.75 11.65
C MET A 291 3.45 18.33 11.21
N ILE A 292 3.14 17.05 11.36
CA ILE A 292 1.79 16.51 11.29
C ILE A 292 1.19 16.57 12.69
N ASN A 293 0.06 17.27 12.83
CA ASN A 293 -0.66 17.42 14.08
C ASN A 293 -2.17 17.47 13.82
N ASN A 294 -2.79 16.29 13.83
CA ASN A 294 -4.24 16.08 13.69
C ASN A 294 -4.85 16.64 12.40
N SER A 295 -4.06 16.74 11.34
CA SER A 295 -4.46 17.20 10.00
C SER A 295 -3.40 16.82 8.97
N ASP A 296 -3.82 16.65 7.72
CA ASP A 296 -2.93 16.48 6.57
C ASP A 296 -2.10 17.75 6.33
N ASN A 297 -0.90 17.59 5.77
CA ASN A 297 0.00 18.71 5.49
C ASN A 297 0.39 18.76 4.01
N PHE A 298 -0.16 19.73 3.30
CA PHE A 298 0.11 20.02 1.89
C PHE A 298 0.73 21.42 1.76
N THR A 299 1.91 21.60 2.37
CA THR A 299 2.66 22.88 2.40
C THR A 299 4.16 22.63 2.33
N VAL A 300 4.61 21.63 1.58
CA VAL A 300 6.02 21.31 1.43
C VAL A 300 6.34 21.11 -0.05
N ASP A 301 6.93 22.14 -0.63
CA ASP A 301 6.97 22.30 -2.08
C ASP A 301 8.39 22.64 -2.55
N SER A 302 8.73 22.28 -3.80
CA SER A 302 10.10 22.51 -4.32
C SER A 302 10.14 22.97 -5.78
N GLY A 303 10.61 24.20 -5.99
CA GLY A 303 10.79 24.79 -7.31
C GLY A 303 12.19 24.57 -7.90
N PHE A 304 12.26 24.32 -9.21
CA PHE A 304 13.51 24.10 -9.95
C PHE A 304 13.49 24.82 -11.29
N TYR A 305 14.64 25.30 -11.77
CA TYR A 305 14.76 25.97 -13.08
C TYR A 305 15.86 25.37 -13.95
N GLN A 306 15.69 25.45 -15.27
CA GLN A 306 16.76 25.13 -16.22
C GLN A 306 17.70 26.34 -16.45
N PRO A 307 19.04 26.17 -16.33
CA PRO A 307 19.99 27.23 -16.65
C PRO A 307 20.12 27.38 -18.17
N THR A 308 19.75 28.56 -18.68
CA THR A 308 19.93 28.93 -20.09
C THR A 308 21.41 28.96 -20.46
N VAL A 309 21.83 28.06 -21.35
CA VAL A 309 23.14 28.12 -22.01
C VAL A 309 23.16 29.28 -22.99
N THR A 310 23.90 30.34 -22.66
CA THR A 310 24.16 31.42 -23.62
C THR A 310 25.18 30.90 -24.64
N PRO A 311 24.89 30.96 -25.95
CA PRO A 311 25.88 30.55 -26.95
C PRO A 311 27.09 31.48 -26.87
N THR A 312 28.29 30.91 -26.85
CA THR A 312 29.53 31.69 -26.90
C THR A 312 29.56 32.49 -28.21
N PRO A 313 29.75 33.82 -28.20
CA PRO A 313 29.84 34.59 -29.41
C PRO A 313 31.06 34.15 -30.21
N VAL A 314 30.84 33.67 -31.44
CA VAL A 314 31.91 33.41 -32.40
C VAL A 314 32.44 34.77 -32.89
N PRO A 315 33.76 35.04 -32.86
CA PRO A 315 34.30 36.30 -33.35
C PRO A 315 34.02 36.46 -34.84
N ALA A 316 33.75 37.70 -35.27
CA ALA A 316 33.64 38.04 -36.68
C ALA A 316 35.02 37.94 -37.35
N THR A 317 35.05 37.38 -38.55
CA THR A 317 36.27 37.19 -39.35
C THR A 317 36.14 37.87 -40.71
N TYR A 318 37.28 38.23 -41.29
CA TYR A 318 37.42 39.08 -42.48
C TYR A 318 38.40 38.47 -43.49
N GLU A 319 38.45 39.07 -44.68
CA GLU A 319 39.35 38.71 -45.77
C GLU A 319 40.44 39.78 -46.02
N LEU A 320 41.57 39.36 -46.56
CA LEU A 320 42.72 40.21 -46.91
C LEU A 320 43.35 39.76 -48.23
N GLY A 321 43.53 40.65 -49.20
CA GLY A 321 44.17 40.33 -50.47
C GLY A 321 44.30 41.52 -51.42
N ASP A 322 44.63 41.25 -52.68
CA ASP A 322 44.00 41.78 -53.91
C ASP A 322 44.81 41.27 -55.11
N TYR A 323 45.85 41.98 -55.57
CA TYR A 323 46.46 41.75 -56.88
C TYR A 323 48.00 41.77 -56.94
N VAL A 324 48.54 41.02 -57.91
CA VAL A 324 49.96 41.02 -58.28
C VAL A 324 50.08 41.02 -59.80
N TRP A 325 50.82 41.97 -60.38
CA TRP A 325 50.82 42.21 -61.83
C TRP A 325 52.18 42.42 -62.47
N ASN A 326 52.19 42.20 -63.78
CA ASN A 326 53.31 42.51 -64.66
C ASN A 326 53.23 43.97 -65.11
N ASP A 327 53.77 44.86 -64.29
CA ASP A 327 54.03 46.25 -64.63
C ASP A 327 54.97 46.28 -65.83
N THR A 328 54.40 46.58 -66.99
CA THR A 328 55.10 46.50 -68.28
C THR A 328 55.78 47.83 -68.60
N ASN A 329 55.26 48.94 -68.06
CA ASN A 329 55.72 50.29 -68.35
C ASN A 329 56.76 50.81 -67.30
N LYS A 330 56.74 50.22 -66.09
CA LYS A 330 57.59 50.44 -64.90
C LYS A 330 57.25 51.70 -64.08
N ASP A 331 56.03 52.20 -64.14
CA ASP A 331 55.56 53.37 -63.38
C ASP A 331 55.11 53.04 -61.95
N GLY A 332 54.82 51.76 -61.65
CA GLY A 332 54.33 51.30 -60.36
C GLY A 332 52.83 51.39 -60.13
N ILE A 333 52.07 51.73 -61.17
CA ILE A 333 50.61 51.87 -61.15
C ILE A 333 49.98 50.70 -61.92
N GLN A 334 49.04 49.99 -61.31
CA GLN A 334 48.22 48.98 -61.96
C GLN A 334 47.41 49.61 -63.12
N ASN A 335 47.77 49.26 -64.36
CA ASN A 335 47.07 49.72 -65.55
C ASN A 335 46.10 48.65 -66.08
N SER A 336 44.95 49.05 -66.65
CA SER A 336 43.93 48.11 -67.19
C SER A 336 44.41 47.16 -68.31
N ASN A 337 45.56 47.44 -68.92
CA ASN A 337 46.21 46.63 -69.95
C ASN A 337 47.34 45.75 -69.39
N GLU A 338 47.51 45.67 -68.07
CA GLU A 338 48.58 44.90 -67.43
C GLU A 338 48.03 43.62 -66.81
N HIS A 339 48.70 42.52 -67.14
CA HIS A 339 48.26 41.19 -66.77
C HIS A 339 48.77 40.80 -65.40
N GLY A 340 47.93 40.15 -64.62
CA GLY A 340 48.34 39.54 -63.36
C GLY A 340 49.42 38.47 -63.52
N ILE A 341 50.20 38.24 -62.47
CA ILE A 341 51.22 37.20 -62.43
C ILE A 341 50.71 36.06 -61.54
N ALA A 342 50.51 34.89 -62.14
CA ALA A 342 50.10 33.68 -61.45
C ALA A 342 51.24 33.00 -60.68
N GLY A 343 50.91 32.30 -59.59
CA GLY A 343 51.86 31.47 -58.84
C GLY A 343 52.88 32.25 -57.99
N VAL A 344 52.66 33.54 -57.75
CA VAL A 344 53.50 34.33 -56.82
C VAL A 344 53.13 33.94 -55.40
N THR A 345 54.11 33.50 -54.59
CA THR A 345 53.89 33.18 -53.17
C THR A 345 53.82 34.44 -52.32
N ILE A 346 52.74 34.55 -51.54
CA ILE A 346 52.53 35.59 -50.53
C ILE A 346 52.52 34.94 -49.15
N THR A 347 53.29 35.50 -48.23
CA THR A 347 53.30 35.12 -46.81
C THR A 347 52.59 36.17 -45.98
N LEU A 348 51.58 35.78 -45.23
CA LEU A 348 50.90 36.59 -44.23
C LEU A 348 51.46 36.26 -42.84
N THR A 349 52.07 37.23 -42.17
CA THR A 349 52.39 37.16 -40.75
C THR A 349 51.25 37.74 -39.93
N LYS A 350 50.70 36.94 -39.01
CA LYS A 350 49.59 37.30 -38.11
C LYS A 350 50.08 38.11 -36.90
N PRO A 351 49.18 38.77 -36.15
CA PRO A 351 49.54 39.53 -34.94
C PRO A 351 50.30 38.73 -33.86
N ASP A 352 50.12 37.41 -33.81
CA ASP A 352 50.80 36.50 -32.88
C ASP A 352 52.20 36.06 -33.36
N GLY A 353 52.61 36.47 -34.56
CA GLY A 353 53.87 36.08 -35.21
C GLY A 353 53.82 34.75 -35.96
N SER A 354 52.68 34.05 -35.99
CA SER A 354 52.49 32.89 -36.88
C SER A 354 52.40 33.33 -38.34
N THR A 355 52.62 32.40 -39.27
CA THR A 355 52.60 32.69 -40.71
C THR A 355 51.69 31.74 -41.48
N GLU A 356 51.01 32.28 -42.49
CA GLU A 356 50.30 31.53 -43.52
C GLU A 356 50.82 31.92 -44.91
N THR A 357 50.63 31.04 -45.90
CA THR A 357 51.05 31.31 -47.27
C THR A 357 49.95 30.99 -48.27
N THR A 358 49.79 31.85 -49.27
CA THR A 358 48.95 31.58 -50.43
C THR A 358 49.73 31.87 -51.73
N THR A 359 49.14 31.55 -52.88
CA THR A 359 49.69 31.88 -54.19
C THR A 359 48.66 32.59 -55.05
N THR A 360 49.10 33.53 -55.88
CA THR A 360 48.21 34.19 -56.84
C THR A 360 47.63 33.24 -57.86
N ASP A 361 46.37 33.45 -58.22
CA ASP A 361 45.65 32.69 -59.24
C ASP A 361 46.07 33.08 -60.67
N ALA A 362 45.43 32.46 -61.68
CA ALA A 362 45.70 32.74 -63.09
C ALA A 362 45.43 34.20 -63.52
N SER A 363 44.64 34.95 -62.75
CA SER A 363 44.39 36.37 -62.98
C SER A 363 45.34 37.28 -62.22
N GLY A 364 46.19 36.75 -61.34
CA GLY A 364 47.08 37.52 -60.45
C GLY A 364 46.47 37.85 -59.08
N LYS A 365 45.29 37.30 -58.75
CA LYS A 365 44.60 37.60 -57.49
C LYS A 365 44.98 36.67 -56.36
N TYR A 366 44.98 37.18 -55.13
CA TYR A 366 45.19 36.37 -53.92
C TYR A 366 44.27 36.79 -52.78
N VAL A 367 43.99 35.88 -51.84
CA VAL A 367 43.19 36.16 -50.64
C VAL A 367 43.56 35.25 -49.48
N PHE A 368 43.56 35.81 -48.27
CA PHE A 368 43.52 35.14 -46.98
C PHE A 368 42.13 35.35 -46.37
N LYS A 369 41.57 34.32 -45.71
CA LYS A 369 40.21 34.32 -45.17
C LYS A 369 40.21 33.93 -43.70
N GLY A 370 39.14 34.26 -42.96
CA GLY A 370 38.98 33.83 -41.58
C GLY A 370 39.85 34.62 -40.58
N LEU A 371 40.22 35.85 -40.93
CA LEU A 371 41.14 36.68 -40.14
C LEU A 371 40.38 37.51 -39.10
N GLU A 372 40.86 37.54 -37.85
CA GLU A 372 40.33 38.45 -36.82
C GLU A 372 40.87 39.88 -36.99
N ASN A 373 40.27 40.85 -36.30
CA ASN A 373 40.79 42.22 -36.25
C ASN A 373 42.24 42.26 -35.72
N GLY A 374 43.15 42.94 -36.42
CA GLY A 374 44.56 42.99 -36.04
C GLY A 374 45.46 43.68 -37.05
N GLU A 375 46.73 43.89 -36.67
CA GLU A 375 47.80 44.29 -37.58
C GLU A 375 48.51 43.06 -38.14
N TYR A 376 48.49 42.91 -39.45
CA TYR A 376 49.13 41.84 -40.19
C TYR A 376 50.30 42.39 -41.01
N THR A 377 51.24 41.52 -41.40
CA THR A 377 52.30 41.86 -42.37
C THR A 377 52.24 40.93 -43.57
N VAL A 378 52.02 41.48 -44.75
CA VAL A 378 52.02 40.76 -46.03
C VAL A 378 53.43 40.83 -46.63
N THR A 379 53.95 39.72 -47.14
CA THR A 379 55.26 39.63 -47.79
C THR A 379 55.15 38.90 -49.12
N PHE A 380 55.57 39.54 -50.22
CA PHE A 380 55.54 38.97 -51.56
C PHE A 380 56.90 38.36 -51.93
N THR A 381 56.89 37.18 -52.53
CA THR A 381 58.09 36.59 -53.16
C THR A 381 58.28 37.20 -54.54
N THR A 382 59.50 37.60 -54.92
CA THR A 382 59.76 38.07 -56.30
C THR A 382 59.69 36.89 -57.28
N PRO A 383 58.78 36.89 -58.27
CA PRO A 383 58.70 35.80 -59.25
C PRO A 383 59.96 35.71 -60.12
N ASN A 384 60.32 34.48 -60.53
CA ASN A 384 61.56 34.24 -61.28
C ASN A 384 61.57 34.98 -62.62
N GLY A 385 62.68 35.67 -62.92
CA GLY A 385 62.81 36.50 -64.13
C GLY A 385 62.24 37.92 -64.02
N TYR A 386 61.58 38.26 -62.91
CA TYR A 386 61.05 39.60 -62.66
C TYR A 386 61.92 40.41 -61.68
N LYS A 387 61.62 41.70 -61.58
CA LYS A 387 62.09 42.63 -60.54
C LYS A 387 60.88 43.39 -59.96
N PRO A 388 60.87 43.74 -58.67
CA PRO A 388 59.86 44.64 -58.12
C PRO A 388 59.88 45.98 -58.84
N THR A 389 58.71 46.58 -59.04
CA THR A 389 58.58 47.92 -59.63
C THR A 389 58.70 49.05 -58.59
N HIS A 390 58.41 50.29 -58.99
CA HIS A 390 58.31 51.43 -58.08
C HIS A 390 57.12 51.25 -57.13
N THR A 391 57.25 51.72 -55.88
CA THR A 391 56.22 51.52 -54.85
C THR A 391 55.63 52.83 -54.37
N HIS A 392 54.37 52.81 -53.93
CA HIS A 392 53.64 53.96 -53.41
C HIS A 392 53.59 55.14 -54.41
N VAL A 393 53.24 54.84 -55.66
CA VAL A 393 53.18 55.79 -56.78
C VAL A 393 51.76 55.87 -57.30
N GLY A 394 51.05 56.98 -57.03
CA GLY A 394 49.73 57.24 -57.62
C GLY A 394 48.60 57.13 -56.60
N ASP A 395 47.58 56.32 -56.92
CA ASP A 395 46.45 56.02 -56.04
C ASP A 395 46.72 54.70 -55.31
N HIS A 396 46.57 54.71 -53.98
CA HIS A 396 46.80 53.57 -53.08
C HIS A 396 45.91 52.34 -53.31
N GLN A 397 44.92 52.41 -54.20
CA GLN A 397 44.11 51.26 -54.62
C GLN A 397 44.62 50.61 -55.92
N LEU A 398 45.63 51.22 -56.55
CA LEU A 398 46.12 50.90 -57.88
C LEU A 398 47.65 51.05 -57.93
N ASP A 399 48.36 51.06 -56.81
CA ASP A 399 49.81 51.16 -56.77
C ASP A 399 50.44 49.98 -56.03
N SER A 400 51.76 49.81 -56.18
CA SER A 400 52.47 48.71 -55.55
C SER A 400 52.90 49.10 -54.14
N ASP A 401 52.44 48.42 -53.09
CA ASP A 401 53.00 48.58 -51.74
C ASP A 401 54.43 48.03 -51.65
N GLY A 402 54.78 47.10 -52.55
CA GLY A 402 56.10 46.51 -52.69
C GLY A 402 56.19 45.09 -52.15
N LEU A 403 57.36 44.72 -51.61
CA LEU A 403 57.62 43.34 -51.17
C LEU A 403 57.16 43.04 -49.74
N THR A 404 56.91 44.05 -48.90
CA THR A 404 56.54 43.84 -47.50
C THR A 404 55.73 45.01 -46.97
N SER A 405 54.49 44.74 -46.56
CA SER A 405 53.48 45.76 -46.26
C SER A 405 52.78 45.43 -44.95
N LYS A 406 52.52 46.45 -44.12
CA LYS A 406 51.73 46.31 -42.90
C LYS A 406 50.30 46.76 -43.14
N VAL A 407 49.34 45.95 -42.73
CA VAL A 407 47.91 46.16 -43.02
C VAL A 407 47.08 45.93 -41.76
N MET A 408 46.03 46.72 -41.57
CA MET A 408 45.13 46.60 -40.43
C MET A 408 43.76 46.11 -40.88
N ILE A 409 43.30 45.01 -40.30
CA ILE A 409 41.93 44.54 -40.40
C ILE A 409 41.15 45.11 -39.22
N ASN A 410 40.10 45.88 -39.51
CA ASN A 410 39.25 46.52 -38.50
C ASN A 410 37.79 46.56 -38.98
N ASN A 411 37.04 45.52 -38.63
CA ASN A 411 35.61 45.38 -38.88
C ASN A 411 35.19 45.47 -40.36
N SER A 412 36.11 45.15 -41.26
CA SER A 412 35.93 45.14 -42.72
C SER A 412 37.06 44.35 -43.39
N ASP A 413 36.75 43.77 -44.56
CA ASP A 413 37.76 43.16 -45.43
C ASP A 413 38.71 44.21 -45.98
N ASN A 414 39.96 43.83 -46.25
CA ASN A 414 40.98 44.72 -46.76
C ASN A 414 41.51 44.22 -48.12
N PHE A 415 41.18 44.97 -49.18
CA PHE A 415 41.61 44.71 -50.55
C PHE A 415 42.39 45.92 -51.09
N THR A 416 43.52 46.23 -50.45
CA THR A 416 44.43 47.34 -50.80
C THR A 416 45.89 46.94 -50.56
N VAL A 417 46.25 45.67 -50.82
CA VAL A 417 47.63 45.20 -50.62
C VAL A 417 48.10 44.50 -51.89
N ASP A 418 49.01 45.17 -52.57
CA ASP A 418 49.20 45.01 -54.01
C ASP A 418 50.70 45.05 -54.35
N SER A 419 51.12 44.25 -55.36
CA SER A 419 52.55 44.14 -55.71
C SER A 419 52.81 44.08 -57.22
N GLY A 420 53.46 45.13 -57.74
CA GLY A 420 53.85 45.23 -59.14
C GLY A 420 55.27 44.71 -59.41
N PHE A 421 55.43 44.00 -60.52
CA PHE A 421 56.71 43.43 -60.95
C PHE A 421 56.93 43.62 -62.45
N TYR A 422 58.16 43.87 -62.89
CA TYR A 422 58.50 44.00 -64.31
C TYR A 422 59.60 43.03 -64.75
N GLN A 423 59.60 42.63 -66.02
CA GLN A 423 60.73 41.90 -66.60
C GLN A 423 61.83 42.85 -67.10
N PRO A 424 63.11 42.64 -66.73
CA PRO A 424 64.22 43.41 -67.29
C PRO A 424 64.45 42.99 -68.75
N THR A 425 64.36 43.94 -69.67
CA THR A 425 64.65 43.72 -71.09
C THR A 425 66.09 43.26 -71.28
N VAL A 426 66.29 42.02 -71.69
CA VAL A 426 67.59 41.50 -72.13
C VAL A 426 67.92 42.05 -73.51
N THR A 427 68.71 43.12 -73.59
CA THR A 427 69.26 43.60 -74.86
C THR A 427 70.20 42.51 -75.40
N PRO A 428 69.94 41.90 -76.57
CA PRO A 428 70.84 40.91 -77.12
C PRO A 428 72.19 41.57 -77.45
N LYS A 429 73.28 40.98 -76.96
CA LYS A 429 74.65 41.40 -77.28
C LYS A 429 74.83 41.28 -78.81
N PRO A 430 75.33 42.31 -79.51
CA PRO A 430 75.47 42.26 -80.96
C PRO A 430 76.38 41.12 -81.39
N THR A 431 75.88 40.29 -82.31
CA THR A 431 76.67 39.28 -83.02
C THR A 431 77.69 39.99 -83.93
N PRO A 432 78.98 39.62 -83.93
CA PRO A 432 79.96 40.26 -84.80
C PRO A 432 79.67 39.98 -86.29
N GLU A 433 79.83 41.01 -87.11
CA GLU A 433 79.57 40.96 -88.56
C GLU A 433 80.57 40.04 -89.30
N PRO A 434 80.13 39.29 -90.34
CA PRO A 434 81.04 38.54 -91.21
C PRO A 434 81.66 39.44 -92.29
N THR A 435 83.00 39.44 -92.36
CA THR A 435 83.78 40.10 -93.42
C THR A 435 83.56 39.42 -94.79
N PRO A 436 83.40 40.15 -95.91
CA PRO A 436 83.12 39.55 -97.22
C PRO A 436 84.39 39.11 -97.98
N GLU A 437 84.34 37.95 -98.61
CA GLU A 437 85.29 37.53 -99.67
C GLU A 437 84.54 37.10 -100.96
N PRO A 438 85.20 37.19 -102.14
CA PRO A 438 84.51 37.20 -103.44
C PRO A 438 84.28 35.82 -104.08
N THR A 439 83.40 35.84 -105.09
CA THR A 439 82.88 34.69 -105.85
C THR A 439 83.93 33.97 -106.73
N PRO A 440 83.97 32.62 -106.72
CA PRO A 440 84.62 31.82 -107.77
C PRO A 440 83.65 31.30 -108.85
N GLU A 441 84.17 31.12 -110.07
CA GLU A 441 83.46 30.70 -111.29
C GLU A 441 83.09 29.19 -111.36
N PRO A 442 82.19 28.76 -112.27
CA PRO A 442 81.60 27.41 -112.25
C PRO A 442 82.29 26.37 -113.14
N THR A 443 82.55 25.16 -112.62
CA THR A 443 82.48 23.82 -113.28
C THR A 443 83.13 22.73 -112.39
N PRO A 444 82.97 21.42 -112.66
CA PRO A 444 81.85 20.70 -113.27
C PRO A 444 81.28 19.60 -112.34
N LYS A 445 80.18 18.96 -112.74
CA LYS A 445 79.52 17.85 -112.02
C LYS A 445 80.24 16.50 -112.25
N PRO A 446 80.52 15.71 -111.19
CA PRO A 446 80.64 14.26 -111.28
C PRO A 446 79.41 13.51 -110.69
N THR A 447 79.35 12.22 -110.99
CA THR A 447 78.22 11.26 -110.83
C THR A 447 78.18 10.60 -109.42
N PRO A 448 77.10 9.89 -109.04
CA PRO A 448 76.79 9.55 -107.64
C PRO A 448 77.21 8.14 -107.21
N GLU A 449 77.33 7.92 -105.90
CA GLU A 449 77.26 6.61 -105.20
C GLU A 449 77.30 6.83 -103.66
N PRO A 450 76.86 5.88 -102.80
CA PRO A 450 75.51 5.32 -102.74
C PRO A 450 74.82 5.55 -101.37
N THR A 451 73.49 5.38 -101.33
CA THR A 451 72.66 5.50 -100.13
C THR A 451 72.86 4.36 -99.12
N PRO A 452 72.98 4.65 -97.82
CA PRO A 452 72.63 3.70 -96.76
C PRO A 452 71.28 4.05 -96.10
N GLU A 453 70.30 3.14 -96.23
CA GLU A 453 69.31 2.88 -95.18
C GLU A 453 70.05 2.31 -93.94
N PRO A 454 69.59 2.44 -92.67
CA PRO A 454 68.21 2.42 -92.17
C PRO A 454 67.88 3.67 -91.29
N THR A 455 66.86 3.79 -90.43
CA THR A 455 65.88 2.86 -89.82
C THR A 455 64.61 3.65 -89.43
N PRO A 456 63.41 3.06 -89.33
CA PRO A 456 62.31 3.71 -88.62
C PRO A 456 62.58 3.80 -87.11
N GLU A 457 62.47 5.00 -86.54
CA GLU A 457 62.31 5.17 -85.09
C GLU A 457 60.94 4.64 -84.64
N PRO A 458 60.82 4.05 -83.44
CA PRO A 458 59.63 3.32 -83.04
C PRO A 458 58.43 4.26 -82.79
N THR A 459 57.28 3.87 -83.33
CA THR A 459 55.98 4.42 -82.97
C THR A 459 55.80 4.32 -81.45
N PRO A 460 55.51 5.41 -80.71
CA PRO A 460 55.03 5.27 -79.34
C PRO A 460 53.68 4.54 -79.36
N GLU A 461 53.56 3.50 -78.55
CA GLU A 461 52.32 2.75 -78.35
C GLU A 461 51.20 3.69 -77.87
N PRO A 462 49.93 3.44 -78.21
CA PRO A 462 48.83 4.22 -77.68
C PRO A 462 48.79 4.07 -76.17
N THR A 463 48.96 5.19 -75.47
CA THR A 463 48.77 5.26 -74.02
C THR A 463 47.36 4.72 -73.69
N PRO A 464 47.22 3.77 -72.76
CA PRO A 464 45.88 3.36 -72.33
C PRO A 464 45.15 4.58 -71.77
N GLU A 465 43.87 4.73 -72.13
CA GLU A 465 43.02 5.77 -71.56
C GLU A 465 43.06 5.68 -70.02
N PRO A 466 43.06 6.82 -69.30
CA PRO A 466 43.00 6.79 -67.85
C PRO A 466 41.67 6.13 -67.45
N THR A 467 41.77 4.96 -66.81
CA THR A 467 40.66 4.37 -66.07
C THR A 467 40.08 5.46 -65.16
N PRO A 468 38.77 5.73 -65.19
CA PRO A 468 38.20 6.71 -64.28
C PRO A 468 38.51 6.28 -62.85
N GLU A 469 39.06 7.21 -62.05
CA GLU A 469 39.17 7.00 -60.62
C GLU A 469 37.79 6.65 -60.07
N PRO A 470 37.67 5.69 -59.13
CA PRO A 470 36.40 5.46 -58.48
C PRO A 470 36.00 6.75 -57.77
N THR A 471 34.90 7.35 -58.22
CA THR A 471 34.20 8.40 -57.48
C THR A 471 34.17 7.99 -56.02
N PRO A 472 34.61 8.83 -55.06
CA PRO A 472 34.39 8.52 -53.65
C PRO A 472 32.88 8.28 -53.49
N GLU A 473 32.51 7.11 -52.97
CA GLU A 473 31.12 6.84 -52.63
C GLU A 473 30.64 7.99 -51.75
N PRO A 474 29.41 8.52 -51.96
CA PRO A 474 28.88 9.54 -51.07
C PRO A 474 28.93 8.97 -49.66
N THR A 475 29.70 9.60 -48.78
CA THR A 475 29.65 9.32 -47.35
C THR A 475 28.18 9.31 -46.97
N PRO A 476 27.61 8.18 -46.48
CA PRO A 476 26.22 8.17 -46.11
C PRO A 476 26.04 9.26 -45.06
N GLU A 477 25.07 10.16 -45.31
CA GLU A 477 24.59 11.06 -44.27
C GLU A 477 24.30 10.20 -43.03
N PRO A 478 24.61 10.67 -41.81
CA PRO A 478 24.29 9.92 -40.61
C PRO A 478 22.81 9.63 -40.64
N THR A 479 22.47 8.36 -40.87
CA THR A 479 21.08 7.91 -40.88
C THR A 479 20.52 8.31 -39.53
N PRO A 480 19.41 9.07 -39.46
CA PRO A 480 18.78 9.30 -38.17
C PRO A 480 18.56 7.94 -37.53
N GLU A 481 18.99 7.77 -36.28
CA GLU A 481 18.76 6.53 -35.55
C GLU A 481 17.29 6.16 -35.72
N PRO A 482 16.95 4.89 -36.02
CA PRO A 482 15.57 4.49 -36.09
C PRO A 482 14.95 4.83 -34.75
N THR A 483 14.06 5.83 -34.75
CA THR A 483 13.18 6.08 -33.62
C THR A 483 12.53 4.74 -33.34
N PRO A 484 12.61 4.19 -32.12
CA PRO A 484 12.02 2.89 -31.84
C PRO A 484 10.56 2.97 -32.27
N GLU A 485 10.17 2.10 -33.20
CA GLU A 485 8.75 1.94 -33.54
C GLU A 485 8.02 1.73 -32.21
N PRO A 486 6.87 2.40 -31.99
CA PRO A 486 6.08 2.11 -30.81
C PRO A 486 5.76 0.62 -30.86
N THR A 487 6.32 -0.13 -29.90
CA THR A 487 5.94 -1.52 -29.65
C THR A 487 4.42 -1.56 -29.72
N PRO A 488 3.80 -2.36 -30.60
CA PRO A 488 2.35 -2.49 -30.56
C PRO A 488 2.01 -2.92 -29.15
N GLU A 489 1.23 -2.10 -28.45
CA GLU A 489 0.75 -2.44 -27.11
C GLU A 489 0.16 -3.85 -27.19
N PRO A 490 0.41 -4.72 -26.20
CA PRO A 490 -0.24 -6.02 -26.20
C PRO A 490 -1.74 -5.76 -26.21
N THR A 491 -2.39 -6.02 -27.35
CA THR A 491 -3.84 -6.11 -27.43
C THR A 491 -4.21 -7.23 -26.48
N LEU A 492 -4.62 -6.83 -25.27
CA LEU A 492 -5.19 -7.73 -24.30
C LEU A 492 -6.27 -8.51 -25.03
N GLU A 493 -6.15 -9.83 -25.04
CA GLU A 493 -7.31 -10.67 -25.36
C GLU A 493 -8.46 -10.16 -24.50
N PRO A 494 -9.68 -10.01 -25.04
CA PRO A 494 -10.80 -9.56 -24.24
C PRO A 494 -11.00 -10.57 -23.12
N THR A 495 -10.58 -10.17 -21.91
CA THR A 495 -10.86 -10.90 -20.68
C THR A 495 -12.36 -11.21 -20.71
N PRO A 496 -12.79 -12.47 -20.59
CA PRO A 496 -14.21 -12.77 -20.53
C PRO A 496 -14.79 -11.89 -19.42
N GLU A 497 -15.87 -11.16 -19.74
CA GLU A 497 -16.53 -10.29 -18.76
C GLU A 497 -16.70 -11.07 -17.46
N PRO A 498 -16.39 -10.47 -16.29
CA PRO A 498 -16.72 -11.11 -15.03
C PRO A 498 -18.22 -11.37 -15.08
N THR A 499 -18.59 -12.66 -15.14
CA THR A 499 -19.98 -13.07 -15.03
C THR A 499 -20.47 -12.40 -13.75
N PRO A 500 -21.55 -11.59 -13.80
CA PRO A 500 -22.00 -10.92 -12.60
C PRO A 500 -22.22 -11.99 -11.55
N GLU A 501 -21.55 -11.86 -10.40
CA GLU A 501 -21.86 -12.69 -9.26
C GLU A 501 -23.38 -12.62 -9.08
N PRO A 502 -24.06 -13.77 -8.88
CA PRO A 502 -25.50 -13.73 -8.65
C PRO A 502 -25.72 -12.79 -7.47
N THR A 503 -26.39 -11.68 -7.74
CA THR A 503 -26.84 -10.77 -6.70
C THR A 503 -27.54 -11.67 -5.68
N PRO A 504 -27.12 -11.70 -4.39
CA PRO A 504 -27.83 -12.51 -3.42
C PRO A 504 -29.29 -12.11 -3.52
N GLU A 505 -30.15 -13.09 -3.83
CA GLU A 505 -31.58 -12.83 -3.94
C GLU A 505 -31.99 -12.06 -2.69
N PRO A 506 -32.78 -10.98 -2.80
CA PRO A 506 -33.23 -10.26 -1.63
C PRO A 506 -33.93 -11.28 -0.74
N THR A 507 -33.30 -11.61 0.40
CA THR A 507 -33.89 -12.49 1.40
C THR A 507 -35.29 -11.97 1.62
N PRO A 508 -36.35 -12.75 1.34
CA PRO A 508 -37.70 -12.23 1.47
C PRO A 508 -37.84 -11.72 2.89
N GLU A 509 -38.22 -10.44 3.02
CA GLU A 509 -38.46 -9.86 4.35
C GLU A 509 -39.34 -10.84 5.12
N PRO A 510 -39.00 -11.17 6.38
CA PRO A 510 -39.83 -12.07 7.17
C PRO A 510 -41.22 -11.45 7.20
N THR A 511 -42.17 -12.10 6.52
CA THR A 511 -43.55 -11.63 6.44
C THR A 511 -44.00 -11.42 7.88
N PRO A 512 -44.47 -10.21 8.25
CA PRO A 512 -44.86 -9.96 9.63
C PRO A 512 -45.87 -11.02 10.02
N ALA A 513 -45.53 -11.79 11.05
CA ALA A 513 -46.38 -12.86 11.54
C ALA A 513 -47.78 -12.28 11.78
N PRO A 514 -48.86 -12.98 11.37
CA PRO A 514 -50.20 -12.45 11.50
C PRO A 514 -50.43 -12.04 12.95
N THR A 515 -50.72 -10.75 13.16
CA THR A 515 -51.03 -10.21 14.47
C THR A 515 -52.10 -11.08 15.11
N PRO A 516 -51.87 -11.70 16.28
CA PRO A 516 -52.92 -12.45 16.94
C PRO A 516 -54.09 -11.51 17.18
N GLU A 517 -55.31 -11.94 16.82
CA GLU A 517 -56.52 -11.19 17.16
C GLU A 517 -56.55 -10.94 18.68
N PRO A 518 -57.01 -9.77 19.14
CA PRO A 518 -57.09 -9.48 20.55
C PRO A 518 -58.10 -10.41 21.22
N THR A 519 -57.60 -11.44 21.91
CA THR A 519 -58.38 -12.22 22.88
C THR A 519 -58.98 -11.24 23.90
N PRO A 520 -60.30 -11.28 24.16
CA PRO A 520 -60.95 -10.25 24.97
C PRO A 520 -60.43 -10.25 26.41
N GLU A 521 -60.19 -9.05 26.94
CA GLU A 521 -59.75 -8.84 28.32
C GLU A 521 -60.75 -9.47 29.32
N SER A 522 -60.28 -10.46 30.09
CA SER A 522 -60.98 -10.92 31.28
C SER A 522 -60.76 -9.91 32.41
N THR A 523 -61.77 -9.09 32.68
CA THR A 523 -61.80 -8.10 33.75
C THR A 523 -61.51 -8.75 35.12
N PRO A 524 -60.54 -8.27 35.91
CA PRO A 524 -60.36 -8.72 37.28
C PRO A 524 -61.40 -8.08 38.23
N GLU A 525 -62.00 -8.88 39.10
CA GLU A 525 -62.89 -8.41 40.16
C GLU A 525 -62.14 -7.57 41.23
N PRO A 526 -62.79 -6.56 41.83
CA PRO A 526 -62.18 -5.76 42.88
C PRO A 526 -62.22 -6.46 44.25
N THR A 527 -61.05 -6.70 44.85
CA THR A 527 -60.93 -7.11 46.26
C THR A 527 -60.79 -5.87 47.16
N PRO A 528 -61.46 -5.79 48.34
CA PRO A 528 -61.68 -4.51 49.03
C PRO A 528 -60.51 -4.03 49.90
N ALA A 529 -60.51 -2.72 50.16
CA ALA A 529 -59.52 -2.03 51.00
C ALA A 529 -59.73 -2.24 52.51
N PRO A 530 -58.66 -2.20 53.33
CA PRO A 530 -58.75 -2.14 54.79
C PRO A 530 -58.90 -0.69 55.31
N GLU A 531 -59.57 -0.56 56.46
CA GLU A 531 -60.00 0.71 57.05
C GLU A 531 -58.87 1.52 57.74
N SER A 532 -59.07 2.84 57.82
CA SER A 532 -58.21 3.79 58.55
C SER A 532 -58.89 4.36 59.81
N THR A 533 -58.32 4.19 61.01
CA THR A 533 -58.64 4.99 62.22
C THR A 533 -57.36 5.15 63.12
N PRO A 534 -57.27 6.03 64.16
CA PRO A 534 -56.49 7.26 63.96
C PRO A 534 -55.67 7.83 65.16
N LYS A 535 -55.01 8.99 64.90
CA LYS A 535 -54.74 10.15 65.79
C LYS A 535 -53.55 10.19 66.78
N SER A 536 -52.94 11.40 66.75
CA SER A 536 -52.20 12.12 67.81
C SER A 536 -50.84 11.57 68.25
N SER A 537 -49.86 12.36 68.74
CA SER A 537 -49.54 13.81 68.78
C SER A 537 -48.44 13.95 69.86
N VAL A 538 -47.72 15.08 69.90
CA VAL A 538 -46.84 15.55 70.99
C VAL A 538 -45.34 15.14 70.90
N VAL A 539 -44.54 16.18 70.68
CA VAL A 539 -43.07 16.34 70.87
C VAL A 539 -42.83 16.98 72.28
N PRO A 540 -41.60 17.21 72.80
CA PRO A 540 -40.25 16.90 72.29
C PRO A 540 -39.19 16.44 73.33
N ASN A 541 -37.96 16.29 72.82
CA ASN A 541 -36.68 16.65 73.46
C ASN A 541 -36.03 15.65 74.45
N VAL A 542 -34.74 15.34 74.24
CA VAL A 542 -33.60 15.72 75.11
C VAL A 542 -32.28 15.24 74.50
N THR A 543 -31.25 16.06 74.66
CA THR A 543 -29.84 15.87 74.28
C THR A 543 -29.16 14.65 74.92
N HIS A 544 -28.13 14.08 74.28
CA HIS A 544 -27.00 13.50 75.00
C HIS A 544 -25.64 13.72 74.30
N THR A 545 -24.58 13.59 75.10
CA THR A 545 -23.28 14.26 74.91
C THR A 545 -22.13 13.26 74.73
N THR A 546 -21.15 13.66 73.91
CA THR A 546 -19.72 13.30 73.85
C THR A 546 -19.14 12.21 74.78
N SER A 547 -18.41 11.26 74.16
CA SER A 547 -17.19 10.58 74.65
C SER A 547 -16.38 10.22 73.40
N GLN A 548 -15.24 10.80 73.00
CA GLN A 548 -13.98 11.24 73.65
C GLN A 548 -12.98 10.14 74.05
N ALA A 549 -11.74 10.34 73.59
CA ALA A 549 -10.47 9.67 73.95
C ALA A 549 -10.28 8.24 73.41
N VAL A 550 -9.05 7.71 73.20
CA VAL A 550 -7.72 8.10 73.71
C VAL A 550 -6.63 7.90 72.61
N SER A 551 -5.71 8.88 72.50
CA SER A 551 -4.21 8.82 72.45
C SER A 551 -3.48 7.48 72.12
N SER A 552 -2.26 7.43 71.56
CA SER A 552 -1.10 8.36 71.67
C SER A 552 -0.05 8.15 70.57
N GLU A 553 0.67 9.22 70.18
CA GLU A 553 2.16 9.33 70.03
C GLU A 553 2.93 8.34 69.11
N HIS A 554 4.04 8.65 68.43
CA HIS A 554 5.08 9.71 68.44
C HIS A 554 5.87 9.56 67.08
N LYS A 555 6.68 10.48 66.51
CA LYS A 555 7.09 11.87 66.80
C LYS A 555 7.85 12.47 65.56
N HIS A 556 7.70 13.79 65.29
CA HIS A 556 8.73 14.71 64.70
C HIS A 556 9.25 14.48 63.23
N THR A 557 9.50 15.49 62.37
CA THR A 557 9.47 16.98 62.52
C THR A 557 9.38 17.73 61.16
N THR A 558 8.88 18.99 61.18
CA THR A 558 9.27 20.13 60.29
C THR A 558 8.90 20.05 58.78
N THR A 559 8.14 20.96 58.14
CA THR A 559 7.45 22.21 58.53
C THR A 559 6.32 22.53 57.53
N HIS A 560 5.19 23.07 58.03
CA HIS A 560 4.54 24.36 57.65
C HIS A 560 4.90 25.00 56.28
N LYS A 561 4.01 25.65 55.51
CA LYS A 561 2.60 26.15 55.61
C LYS A 561 2.28 26.72 54.19
N THR A 562 1.09 26.98 53.64
CA THR A 562 -0.22 27.36 54.20
C THR A 562 -1.32 27.07 53.16
N THR A 563 -2.50 26.69 53.66
CA THR A 563 -3.79 26.56 52.96
C THR A 563 -4.27 27.81 52.20
N LEU A 564 -5.11 27.61 51.16
CA LEU A 564 -6.29 28.45 50.91
C LEU A 564 -7.47 27.56 50.37
N PRO A 565 -8.76 27.90 50.62
CA PRO A 565 -9.88 27.00 50.34
C PRO A 565 -10.86 27.47 49.22
N ASP A 566 -11.45 26.47 48.56
CA ASP A 566 -12.89 26.17 48.33
C ASP A 566 -13.97 27.23 47.95
N THR A 567 -14.95 26.72 47.20
CA THR A 567 -16.32 27.18 46.89
C THR A 567 -16.60 28.23 45.80
N GLY A 568 -17.47 27.88 44.83
CA GLY A 568 -18.74 28.62 44.73
C GLY A 568 -19.26 29.16 43.38
N HIS A 569 -19.65 28.28 42.44
CA HIS A 569 -21.04 28.21 41.88
C HIS A 569 -21.71 29.46 41.21
N LYS A 570 -22.02 29.39 39.89
CA LYS A 570 -23.40 29.43 39.29
C LYS A 570 -23.46 29.81 37.78
N ASP A 571 -24.49 29.30 37.11
CA ASP A 571 -24.88 29.51 35.70
C ASP A 571 -25.50 30.88 35.41
N MET A 572 -25.57 31.29 34.13
CA MET A 572 -26.79 31.77 33.44
C MET A 572 -26.58 32.00 31.92
N ASN A 573 -27.60 31.66 31.12
CA ASN A 573 -27.74 31.98 29.69
C ASN A 573 -28.09 33.47 29.44
N SER A 574 -27.69 34.01 28.28
CA SER A 574 -28.59 34.64 27.28
C SER A 574 -27.81 35.38 26.16
N GLY A 575 -28.38 35.42 24.95
CA GLY A 575 -27.72 35.97 23.75
C GLY A 575 -27.95 37.47 23.51
N LEU A 576 -27.34 38.00 22.45
CA LEU A 576 -27.53 39.39 21.99
C LEU A 576 -27.80 39.49 20.49
N ILE A 577 -28.63 40.46 20.10
CA ILE A 577 -29.12 40.72 18.74
C ILE A 577 -28.57 42.06 18.24
N GLY A 578 -28.17 42.13 16.96
CA GLY A 578 -27.98 43.39 16.21
C GLY A 578 -26.68 44.16 16.53
N THR A 579 -26.27 45.15 15.72
CA THR A 579 -26.96 45.81 14.60
C THR A 579 -25.99 46.29 13.50
N LEU A 580 -26.50 46.31 12.26
CA LEU A 580 -25.93 46.95 11.08
C LEU A 580 -26.06 48.49 11.15
N LEU A 581 -25.03 49.26 10.71
CA LEU A 581 -25.22 50.53 10.00
C LEU A 581 -23.93 51.07 9.34
N ALA A 582 -24.09 51.73 8.20
CA ALA A 582 -23.02 52.21 7.32
C ALA A 582 -22.73 53.71 7.49
N GLY A 583 -21.59 54.18 6.98
CA GLY A 583 -21.23 55.60 6.91
C GLY A 583 -20.17 55.91 5.84
N LEU A 584 -20.59 56.56 4.74
CA LEU A 584 -19.72 57.09 3.70
C LEU A 584 -19.09 58.43 4.12
N GLY A 585 -17.84 58.69 3.70
CA GLY A 585 -17.18 59.99 3.84
C GLY A 585 -15.95 60.07 2.94
N ALA A 586 -15.82 61.15 2.16
CA ALA A 586 -14.91 61.20 1.01
C ALA A 586 -13.76 62.21 1.13
N LEU A 587 -12.66 61.93 0.41
CA LEU A 587 -11.75 62.87 -0.26
C LEU A 587 -10.88 63.82 0.61
N PHE A 588 -9.54 63.80 0.44
CA PHE A 588 -8.71 64.97 0.03
C PHE A 588 -7.19 64.66 -0.09
N LEU A 589 -6.69 64.73 -1.33
CA LEU A 589 -5.38 65.16 -1.89
C LEU A 589 -4.03 65.22 -1.09
N PHE A 590 -2.96 64.96 -1.86
CA PHE A 590 -1.50 65.21 -1.63
C PHE A 590 -0.84 64.39 -0.48
N ARG A 591 0.44 63.98 -0.56
CA ARG A 591 1.60 64.60 -1.23
C ARG A 591 2.72 63.59 -1.58
N ARG A 592 3.31 63.75 -2.76
CA ARG A 592 4.51 63.04 -3.27
C ARG A 592 5.77 63.38 -2.47
N ASN A 593 6.61 62.38 -2.14
CA ASN A 593 8.05 62.59 -1.95
C ASN A 593 8.88 61.30 -2.12
N LYS A 594 9.76 61.27 -3.13
CA LYS A 594 10.84 60.27 -3.25
C LYS A 594 12.01 60.71 -2.36
N ARG A 595 12.74 59.76 -1.75
CA ARG A 595 14.11 59.97 -1.25
C ARG A 595 15.01 58.85 -1.76
N THR A 596 16.04 59.23 -2.50
CA THR A 596 17.20 58.39 -2.84
C THR A 596 18.29 58.57 -1.77
N PRO A 597 18.99 57.51 -1.31
CA PRO A 597 20.22 57.66 -0.56
C PRO A 597 21.36 58.17 -1.45
N LYS A 598 22.36 58.83 -0.85
CA LYS A 598 23.60 59.26 -1.51
C LYS A 598 24.75 58.31 -1.19
N ASP A 599 25.71 58.23 -2.10
CA ASP A 599 27.06 57.74 -1.86
C ASP A 599 27.71 58.31 -0.60
N LEU A 600 28.52 57.47 0.05
CA LEU A 600 29.49 57.85 1.06
C LEU A 600 30.83 57.18 0.73
N ARG A 601 31.75 57.95 0.16
CA ARG A 601 33.18 57.62 0.17
C ARG A 601 33.76 57.91 1.55
N LYS A 602 34.51 56.97 2.10
CA LYS A 602 35.74 57.23 2.86
C LYS A 602 36.67 56.05 2.76
#